data_AF-A0A367U5U6-F1
#
_entry.id   AF-A0A367U5U6-F1
#
_cell.length_a   1.000
_cell.length_b   1.000
_cell.length_c   1.000
_cell.angle_alpha   90.00
_cell.angle_beta   90.00
_cell.angle_gamma   90.00
#
_symmetry.space_group_name_H-M   'P 1'
#
loop_
_entity.id
_entity.type
_entity.pdbx_description
1 polymer ?
#
loop_
_entity_poly.entity_id
_entity_poly.type
_entity_poly.pdbx_seq_one_letter_code
_entity_poly.pdbx_strand_id
1 'polypeptide(L)'
;MSEAETIEETEEVAVAKAEEIRAQSRDCIHRHSVYAAVGGLVPIPFLEMATSSTIQVRMLAKLCDIYGVPFSENAIKSSISTLVATVLPMTGVGYATAALVRKVPVVGTIFGVVAMPTFAGACTYALGRVFAWHFAKGGTVADFDADEMKGRFKDEFEDGKRKASEFVKGGKTTAKPAAGATTAKA
;
A
#
# COMPACT_ATOMS: atom_id res chain seq x y z
N MET A 1 -7.14 39.28 -29.61
CA MET A 1 -7.11 38.18 -28.63
C MET A 1 -6.30 38.70 -27.45
N SER A 2 -6.97 38.88 -26.31
CA SER A 2 -6.46 39.62 -25.15
C SER A 2 -5.59 38.71 -24.28
N GLU A 3 -4.54 39.23 -23.65
CA GLU A 3 -3.67 38.50 -22.73
C GLU A 3 -4.44 37.77 -21.61
N ALA A 4 -5.63 38.25 -21.24
CA ALA A 4 -6.50 37.61 -20.26
C ALA A 4 -7.04 36.24 -20.74
N GLU A 5 -7.33 36.09 -22.03
CA GLU A 5 -7.86 34.85 -22.62
C GLU A 5 -6.78 33.76 -22.62
N THR A 6 -5.52 34.14 -22.87
CA THR A 6 -4.35 33.24 -22.83
C THR A 6 -4.01 32.76 -21.42
N ILE A 7 -4.21 33.61 -20.39
CA ILE A 7 -3.96 33.26 -19.00
C ILE A 7 -5.03 32.28 -18.48
N GLU A 8 -6.29 32.52 -18.80
CA GLU A 8 -7.42 31.67 -18.41
C GLU A 8 -7.31 30.26 -19.04
N GLU A 9 -6.96 30.19 -20.33
CA GLU A 9 -6.71 28.92 -21.03
C GLU A 9 -5.50 28.16 -20.45
N THR A 10 -4.43 28.88 -20.04
CA THR A 10 -3.25 28.25 -19.43
C THR A 10 -3.54 27.70 -18.03
N GLU A 11 -4.35 28.42 -17.23
CA GLU A 11 -4.74 27.99 -15.90
C GLU A 11 -5.69 26.79 -15.94
N GLU A 12 -6.67 26.80 -16.85
CA GLU A 12 -7.58 25.67 -17.07
C GLU A 12 -6.82 24.39 -17.49
N VAL A 13 -5.88 24.51 -18.44
CA VAL A 13 -5.05 23.38 -18.88
C VAL A 13 -4.17 22.85 -17.75
N ALA A 14 -3.60 23.73 -16.92
CA ALA A 14 -2.80 23.32 -15.77
C ALA A 14 -3.62 22.59 -14.70
N VAL A 15 -4.84 23.07 -14.43
CA VAL A 15 -5.78 22.43 -13.50
C VAL A 15 -6.19 21.05 -14.02
N ALA A 16 -6.59 20.94 -15.30
CA ALA A 16 -6.97 19.67 -15.91
C ALA A 16 -5.83 18.64 -15.85
N LYS A 17 -4.60 19.05 -16.13
CA LYS A 17 -3.41 18.19 -16.01
C LYS A 17 -3.16 17.75 -14.57
N ALA A 18 -3.31 18.64 -13.59
CA ALA A 18 -3.16 18.29 -12.18
C ALA A 18 -4.24 17.31 -11.72
N GLU A 19 -5.47 17.44 -12.21
CA GLU A 19 -6.56 16.49 -11.95
C GLU A 19 -6.29 15.13 -12.57
N GLU A 20 -5.77 15.08 -13.80
CA GLU A 20 -5.39 13.84 -14.47
C GLU A 20 -4.29 13.10 -13.68
N ILE A 21 -3.22 13.79 -13.28
CA ILE A 21 -2.14 13.23 -12.45
C ILE A 21 -2.69 12.67 -11.13
N ARG A 22 -3.60 13.40 -10.48
CA ARG A 22 -4.28 12.95 -9.25
C ARG A 22 -5.12 11.70 -9.52
N ALA A 23 -5.84 11.63 -10.64
CA ALA A 23 -6.65 10.48 -11.00
C ALA A 23 -5.78 9.24 -11.25
N GLN A 24 -4.72 9.37 -12.05
CA GLN A 24 -3.77 8.29 -12.35
C GLN A 24 -3.09 7.77 -11.06
N SER A 25 -2.70 8.69 -10.17
CA SER A 25 -2.09 8.34 -8.88
C SER A 25 -3.05 7.57 -7.98
N ARG A 26 -4.30 8.03 -7.81
CA ARG A 26 -5.33 7.32 -7.02
C ARG A 26 -5.57 5.90 -7.54
N ASP A 27 -5.67 5.76 -8.86
CA ASP A 27 -5.91 4.49 -9.53
C ASP A 27 -4.71 3.54 -9.40
N CYS A 28 -3.48 4.05 -9.52
CA CYS A 28 -2.25 3.30 -9.23
C CYS A 28 -2.25 2.77 -7.78
N ILE A 29 -2.51 3.64 -6.81
CA ILE A 29 -2.54 3.29 -5.39
C ILE A 29 -3.62 2.23 -5.13
N HIS A 30 -4.84 2.46 -5.59
CA HIS A 30 -5.96 1.56 -5.41
C HIS A 30 -5.64 0.15 -5.91
N ARG A 31 -5.15 0.00 -7.14
CA ARG A 31 -4.81 -1.31 -7.71
C ARG A 31 -3.74 -2.04 -6.89
N HIS A 32 -2.68 -1.35 -6.47
CA HIS A 32 -1.62 -1.99 -5.69
C HIS A 32 -2.08 -2.33 -4.27
N SER A 33 -2.97 -1.52 -3.66
CA SER A 33 -3.61 -1.86 -2.39
C SER A 33 -4.47 -3.12 -2.48
N VAL A 34 -5.24 -3.26 -3.57
CA VAL A 34 -6.00 -4.50 -3.85
C VAL A 34 -5.06 -5.67 -4.08
N TYR A 35 -4.00 -5.51 -4.86
CA TYR A 35 -3.00 -6.56 -5.07
C TYR A 35 -2.29 -6.96 -3.78
N ALA A 36 -2.01 -6.02 -2.88
CA ALA A 36 -1.42 -6.32 -1.58
C ALA A 36 -2.40 -7.06 -0.66
N ALA A 37 -3.69 -6.68 -0.67
CA ALA A 37 -4.72 -7.35 0.12
C ALA A 37 -5.02 -8.77 -0.41
N VAL A 38 -5.15 -8.94 -1.72
CA VAL A 38 -5.48 -10.22 -2.37
C VAL A 38 -4.26 -11.11 -2.55
N GLY A 39 -3.09 -10.54 -2.84
CA GLY A 39 -1.83 -11.27 -2.99
C GLY A 39 -1.33 -11.90 -1.69
N GLY A 40 -1.82 -11.43 -0.54
CA GLY A 40 -1.66 -12.14 0.74
C GLY A 40 -2.44 -13.47 0.83
N LEU A 41 -3.29 -13.77 -0.16
CA LEU A 41 -4.14 -14.97 -0.21
C LEU A 41 -3.74 -15.99 -1.29
N VAL A 42 -2.79 -15.70 -2.19
CA VAL A 42 -2.37 -16.62 -3.26
C VAL A 42 -1.01 -17.24 -2.92
N PRO A 43 -0.94 -18.53 -2.55
CA PRO A 43 0.33 -19.21 -2.36
C PRO A 43 0.86 -19.63 -3.73
N ILE A 44 1.54 -18.72 -4.45
CA ILE A 44 2.35 -19.10 -5.62
C ILE A 44 3.80 -19.24 -5.15
N PRO A 45 4.27 -20.47 -4.84
CA PRO A 45 5.69 -20.71 -4.66
C PRO A 45 6.34 -20.62 -6.04
N PHE A 46 7.26 -19.67 -6.23
CA PHE A 46 8.17 -19.56 -7.38
C PHE A 46 7.79 -18.71 -8.62
N LEU A 47 6.89 -17.70 -8.54
CA LEU A 47 6.99 -16.52 -9.44
C LEU A 47 7.92 -15.49 -8.79
N GLU A 48 9.19 -15.88 -8.66
CA GLU A 48 10.17 -15.28 -7.76
C GLU A 48 10.72 -13.94 -8.21
N MET A 49 10.81 -12.99 -7.27
CA MET A 49 11.99 -12.20 -6.85
C MET A 49 13.05 -11.69 -7.86
N ALA A 50 12.86 -11.79 -9.16
CA ALA A 50 13.93 -11.53 -10.13
C ALA A 50 13.84 -10.18 -10.86
N THR A 51 12.77 -9.38 -10.73
CA THR A 51 12.76 -8.03 -11.37
C THR A 51 11.77 -6.98 -10.84
N SER A 52 11.01 -7.24 -9.78
CA SER A 52 10.08 -6.25 -9.18
C SER A 52 9.96 -6.57 -7.69
N SER A 53 10.83 -6.00 -6.85
CA SER A 53 10.46 -4.89 -5.97
C SER A 53 9.11 -5.12 -5.27
N THR A 54 9.12 -5.18 -3.93
CA THR A 54 7.95 -5.22 -3.05
C THR A 54 6.80 -4.43 -3.68
N ILE A 55 5.56 -4.94 -3.74
CA ILE A 55 4.40 -4.28 -4.40
C ILE A 55 4.37 -2.75 -4.17
N GLN A 56 4.76 -2.33 -2.96
CA GLN A 56 4.97 -0.95 -2.54
C GLN A 56 6.06 -0.20 -3.33
N VAL A 57 7.26 -0.75 -3.51
CA VAL A 57 8.34 -0.13 -4.30
C VAL A 57 7.93 0.04 -5.76
N ARG A 58 7.28 -0.96 -6.38
CA ARG A 58 6.75 -0.83 -7.75
C ARG A 58 5.67 0.24 -7.86
N MET A 59 4.77 0.31 -6.89
CA MET A 59 3.76 1.36 -6.82
C MET A 59 4.42 2.75 -6.72
N LEU A 60 5.43 2.90 -5.86
CA LEU A 60 6.14 4.15 -5.68
C LEU A 60 6.98 4.53 -6.91
N ALA A 61 7.57 3.56 -7.62
CA ALA A 61 8.22 3.81 -8.90
C ALA A 61 7.24 4.38 -9.93
N LYS A 62 6.04 3.80 -10.04
CA LYS A 62 4.99 4.35 -10.92
C LYS A 62 4.52 5.74 -10.49
N LEU A 63 4.46 6.03 -9.20
CA LEU A 63 4.16 7.38 -8.73
C LEU A 63 5.29 8.34 -9.15
N CYS A 64 6.55 7.94 -9.04
CA CYS A 64 7.67 8.75 -9.54
C CYS A 64 7.49 9.07 -11.03
N ASP A 65 7.11 8.09 -11.85
CA ASP A 65 6.83 8.29 -13.28
C ASP A 65 5.66 9.26 -13.52
N ILE A 66 4.54 9.09 -12.79
CA ILE A 66 3.35 9.95 -12.90
C ILE A 66 3.65 11.41 -12.54
N TYR A 67 4.49 11.64 -11.53
CA TYR A 67 4.85 12.98 -11.07
C TYR A 67 6.13 13.54 -11.71
N GLY A 68 6.82 12.76 -12.55
CA GLY A 68 8.09 13.17 -13.18
C GLY A 68 9.25 13.33 -12.18
N VAL A 69 9.23 12.58 -11.08
CA VAL A 69 10.23 12.63 -10.00
C VAL A 69 11.31 11.56 -10.22
N PRO A 70 12.59 11.84 -9.97
CA PRO A 70 13.64 10.83 -10.05
C PRO A 70 13.45 9.73 -8.99
N PHE A 71 13.46 8.47 -9.44
CA PHE A 71 13.36 7.30 -8.58
C PHE A 71 14.67 6.99 -7.85
N SER A 72 14.58 6.59 -6.59
CA SER A 72 15.71 6.04 -5.82
C SER A 72 15.23 4.88 -4.94
N GLU A 73 15.66 3.67 -5.28
CA GLU A 73 15.22 2.46 -4.60
C GLU A 73 15.63 2.43 -3.13
N ASN A 74 16.86 2.84 -2.82
CA ASN A 74 17.38 2.84 -1.44
C ASN A 74 16.63 3.82 -0.54
N ALA A 75 16.37 5.04 -1.04
CA ALA A 75 15.61 6.05 -0.32
C ALA A 75 14.17 5.55 -0.08
N ILE A 76 13.50 5.06 -1.12
CA ILE A 76 12.16 4.50 -1.01
C ILE A 76 12.09 3.34 -0.01
N LYS A 77 13.00 2.37 -0.08
CA LYS A 77 13.02 1.22 0.85
C LYS A 77 13.23 1.67 2.29
N SER A 78 14.13 2.63 2.51
CA SER A 78 14.37 3.22 3.83
C SER A 78 13.08 3.88 4.36
N SER A 79 12.45 4.75 3.56
CA SER A 79 11.21 5.42 3.93
C SER A 79 10.06 4.46 4.22
N ILE A 80 9.90 3.41 3.39
CA ILE A 80 8.93 2.34 3.63
C ILE A 80 9.17 1.71 5.00
N SER A 81 10.41 1.34 5.30
CA SER A 81 10.74 0.67 6.57
C SER A 81 10.40 1.55 7.78
N THR A 82 10.77 2.83 7.73
CA THR A 82 10.49 3.81 8.78
C THR A 82 9.00 4.01 9.01
N LEU A 83 8.23 4.18 7.93
CA LEU A 83 6.78 4.41 8.02
C LEU A 83 6.05 3.16 8.51
N VAL A 84 6.31 2.00 7.93
CA VAL A 84 5.65 0.74 8.32
C VAL A 84 5.96 0.38 9.79
N ALA A 85 7.17 0.64 10.26
CA ALA A 85 7.52 0.43 11.68
C ALA A 85 6.63 1.25 12.63
N THR A 86 6.08 2.39 12.20
CA THR A 86 5.23 3.24 13.05
C THR A 86 3.83 2.70 13.30
N VAL A 87 3.30 1.87 12.39
CA VAL A 87 1.94 1.31 12.48
C VAL A 87 1.94 -0.13 13.00
N LEU A 88 3.09 -0.79 13.02
CA LEU A 88 3.24 -2.17 13.48
C LEU A 88 2.79 -2.38 14.95
N PRO A 89 3.05 -1.48 15.91
CA PRO A 89 2.53 -1.61 17.27
C PRO A 89 1.00 -1.45 17.36
N MET A 90 0.41 -0.67 16.46
CA MET A 90 -1.02 -0.32 16.49
C MET A 90 -1.93 -1.46 16.03
N THR A 91 -1.39 -2.44 15.32
CA THR A 91 -2.17 -3.57 14.76
C THR A 91 -2.28 -4.74 15.73
N GLY A 92 -1.67 -4.67 16.91
CA GLY A 92 -1.59 -5.78 17.86
C GLY A 92 -0.69 -6.94 17.40
N VAL A 93 -0.18 -6.91 16.15
CA VAL A 93 0.77 -7.88 15.60
C VAL A 93 2.08 -7.87 16.38
N GLY A 94 2.53 -6.70 16.85
CA GLY A 94 3.71 -6.57 17.72
C GLY A 94 3.55 -7.26 19.09
N TYR A 95 2.33 -7.31 19.64
CA TYR A 95 2.02 -7.99 20.90
C TYR A 95 1.87 -9.51 20.76
N ALA A 96 1.72 -10.02 19.53
CA ALA A 96 1.69 -11.45 19.23
C ALA A 96 3.10 -12.08 19.16
N THR A 97 4.13 -11.38 19.62
CA THR A 97 5.48 -11.95 19.72
C THR A 97 5.55 -12.90 20.94
N ALA A 98 5.72 -14.18 20.63
CA ALA A 98 6.10 -15.31 21.49
C ALA A 98 5.12 -15.88 22.53
N ALA A 99 4.24 -15.11 23.18
CA ALA A 99 3.47 -15.60 24.34
C ALA A 99 2.06 -16.16 24.03
N LEU A 100 1.30 -15.51 23.13
CA LEU A 100 -0.09 -15.88 22.83
C LEU A 100 -0.23 -16.93 21.71
N VAL A 101 0.69 -16.93 20.75
CA VAL A 101 0.71 -17.86 19.61
C VAL A 101 0.89 -19.31 20.06
N ARG A 102 1.59 -19.55 21.18
CA ARG A 102 1.84 -20.89 21.71
C ARG A 102 0.66 -21.50 22.47
N LYS A 103 -0.33 -20.71 22.91
CA LYS A 103 -1.40 -21.19 23.80
C LYS A 103 -2.75 -21.42 23.12
N VAL A 104 -3.05 -20.73 22.02
CA VAL A 104 -4.33 -20.91 21.29
C VAL A 104 -4.10 -20.81 19.78
N PRO A 105 -3.68 -21.89 19.10
CA PRO A 105 -3.40 -21.87 17.67
C PRO A 105 -4.61 -21.47 16.81
N VAL A 106 -5.84 -21.70 17.29
CA VAL A 106 -7.09 -21.42 16.55
C VAL A 106 -7.48 -19.94 16.53
N VAL A 107 -7.19 -19.18 17.59
CA VAL A 107 -7.47 -17.73 17.65
C VAL A 107 -6.44 -16.94 16.81
N GLY A 108 -5.20 -17.45 16.70
CA GLY A 108 -4.17 -16.87 15.84
C GLY A 108 -4.48 -16.95 14.34
N THR A 109 -5.17 -18.01 13.88
CA THR A 109 -5.47 -18.21 12.45
C THR A 109 -6.53 -17.25 11.93
N ILE A 110 -7.61 -17.01 12.69
CA ILE A 110 -8.70 -16.12 12.27
C ILE A 110 -8.24 -14.65 12.25
N PHE A 111 -7.46 -14.23 13.25
CA PHE A 111 -6.80 -12.92 13.23
C PHE A 111 -5.86 -12.81 12.03
N GLY A 112 -5.04 -13.81 11.74
CA GLY A 112 -4.11 -13.80 10.60
C GLY A 112 -4.81 -13.64 9.24
N VAL A 113 -5.91 -14.36 9.00
CA VAL A 113 -6.62 -14.39 7.69
C VAL A 113 -7.27 -13.06 7.33
N VAL A 114 -7.72 -12.25 8.30
CA VAL A 114 -8.33 -10.94 8.03
C VAL A 114 -7.36 -9.80 8.29
N ALA A 115 -6.58 -9.88 9.36
CA ALA A 115 -5.68 -8.80 9.75
C ALA A 115 -4.51 -8.64 8.78
N MET A 116 -3.92 -9.73 8.26
CA MET A 116 -2.76 -9.62 7.36
C MET A 116 -3.12 -9.04 5.98
N PRO A 117 -4.17 -9.52 5.29
CA PRO A 117 -4.65 -8.89 4.05
C PRO A 117 -5.05 -7.42 4.24
N THR A 118 -5.78 -7.13 5.33
CA THR A 118 -6.20 -5.75 5.63
C THR A 118 -4.98 -4.86 5.90
N PHE A 119 -4.01 -5.35 6.68
CA PHE A 119 -2.77 -4.64 6.98
C PHE A 119 -1.94 -4.40 5.71
N ALA A 120 -1.74 -5.42 4.88
CA ALA A 120 -0.98 -5.31 3.64
C ALA A 120 -1.61 -4.29 2.68
N GLY A 121 -2.94 -4.33 2.51
CA GLY A 121 -3.69 -3.35 1.72
C GLY A 121 -3.60 -1.94 2.30
N ALA A 122 -3.79 -1.79 3.62
CA ALA A 122 -3.77 -0.50 4.31
C ALA A 122 -2.38 0.16 4.28
N CYS A 123 -1.31 -0.58 4.55
CA CYS A 123 0.07 -0.07 4.45
C CYS A 123 0.39 0.39 3.03
N THR A 124 0.01 -0.42 2.02
CA THR A 124 0.26 -0.07 0.61
C THR A 124 -0.54 1.18 0.21
N TYR A 125 -1.79 1.28 0.65
CA TYR A 125 -2.61 2.48 0.44
C TYR A 125 -1.96 3.72 1.07
N ALA A 126 -1.58 3.63 2.35
CA ALA A 126 -1.02 4.74 3.10
C ALA A 126 0.33 5.23 2.53
N LEU A 127 1.22 4.30 2.14
CA LEU A 127 2.49 4.65 1.50
C LEU A 127 2.24 5.43 0.22
N GLY A 128 1.36 4.93 -0.65
CA GLY A 128 1.03 5.58 -1.90
C GLY A 128 0.46 6.99 -1.70
N ARG A 129 -0.42 7.15 -0.71
CA ARG A 129 -1.03 8.44 -0.37
C ARG A 129 -0.04 9.46 0.15
N VAL A 130 0.86 9.05 1.05
CA VAL A 130 1.89 9.92 1.62
C VAL A 130 2.86 10.41 0.53
N PHE A 131 3.35 9.50 -0.32
CA PHE A 131 4.26 9.87 -1.42
C PHE A 131 3.56 10.71 -2.49
N ALA A 132 2.34 10.37 -2.89
CA ALA A 132 1.58 11.18 -3.85
C ALA A 132 1.30 12.59 -3.31
N TRP A 133 1.00 12.73 -2.01
CA TRP A 133 0.84 14.04 -1.38
C TRP A 133 2.15 14.84 -1.39
N HIS A 134 3.28 14.19 -1.11
CA HIS A 134 4.60 14.82 -1.13
C HIS A 134 4.98 15.31 -2.54
N PHE A 135 4.84 14.44 -3.54
CA PHE A 135 5.14 14.77 -4.93
C PHE A 135 4.20 15.84 -5.50
N ALA A 136 2.92 15.81 -5.14
CA ALA A 136 1.96 16.85 -5.54
C ALA A 136 2.31 18.25 -5.00
N LYS A 137 3.16 18.34 -3.97
CA LYS A 137 3.67 19.61 -3.42
C LYS A 137 5.05 19.99 -3.98
N GLY A 138 5.53 19.27 -4.99
CA GLY A 138 6.83 19.49 -5.61
C GLY A 138 7.99 18.79 -4.91
N GLY A 139 7.71 17.92 -3.93
CA GLY A 139 8.73 17.09 -3.29
C GLY A 139 9.25 16.00 -4.21
N THR A 140 10.43 15.46 -3.89
CA THR A 140 11.08 14.36 -4.60
C THR A 140 11.32 13.15 -3.70
N VAL A 141 11.88 12.08 -4.25
CA VAL A 141 12.30 10.94 -3.41
C VAL A 141 13.49 11.31 -2.52
N ALA A 142 14.37 12.20 -2.98
CA ALA A 142 15.61 12.56 -2.29
C ALA A 142 15.39 13.44 -1.05
N ASP A 143 14.34 14.26 -1.06
CA ASP A 143 13.95 15.15 0.04
C ASP A 143 12.80 14.59 0.90
N PHE A 144 12.40 13.34 0.68
CA PHE A 144 11.33 12.72 1.44
C PHE A 144 11.79 12.38 2.86
N ASP A 145 11.27 13.11 3.84
CA ASP A 145 11.50 12.83 5.26
C ASP A 145 10.42 11.87 5.80
N ALA A 146 10.81 10.61 6.01
CA ALA A 146 9.90 9.59 6.52
C ALA A 146 9.54 9.78 8.00
N ASP A 147 10.39 10.44 8.79
CA ASP A 147 10.16 10.71 10.20
C ASP A 147 9.09 11.80 10.39
N GLU A 148 9.12 12.84 9.56
CA GLU A 148 8.10 13.89 9.55
C GLU A 148 6.74 13.37 9.04
N MET A 149 6.75 12.42 8.11
CA MET A 149 5.52 11.90 7.50
C MET A 149 4.79 10.85 8.35
N LYS A 150 5.34 10.45 9.51
CA LYS A 150 4.74 9.43 10.40
C LYS A 150 3.30 9.76 10.79
N GLY A 151 3.01 11.03 11.10
CA GLY A 151 1.66 11.47 11.47
C GLY A 151 0.65 11.21 10.36
N ARG A 152 0.91 11.77 9.17
CA ARG A 152 0.06 11.54 7.98
C ARG A 152 -0.04 10.06 7.62
N PHE A 153 1.06 9.32 7.73
CA PHE A 153 1.04 7.89 7.42
C PHE A 153 0.08 7.11 8.32
N LYS A 154 0.00 7.44 9.62
CA LYS A 154 -0.98 6.84 10.53
C LYS A 154 -2.41 7.17 10.11
N ASP A 155 -2.69 8.43 9.77
CA ASP A 155 -4.03 8.87 9.34
C ASP A 155 -4.47 8.15 8.05
N GLU A 156 -3.58 8.08 7.06
CA GLU A 156 -3.83 7.39 5.79
C GLU A 156 -3.89 5.86 5.98
N PHE A 157 -3.19 5.30 6.97
CA PHE A 157 -3.28 3.90 7.33
C PHE A 157 -4.64 3.54 7.94
N GLU A 158 -5.20 4.40 8.80
CA GLU A 158 -6.55 4.23 9.33
C GLU A 158 -7.62 4.27 8.21
N ASP A 159 -7.55 5.23 7.29
CA ASP A 159 -8.43 5.25 6.09
C ASP A 159 -8.19 4.01 5.20
N GLY A 160 -6.93 3.61 5.05
CA GLY A 160 -6.51 2.43 4.31
C GLY A 160 -7.09 1.14 4.87
N LYS A 161 -7.18 0.97 6.20
CA LYS A 161 -7.81 -0.21 6.83
C LYS A 161 -9.27 -0.33 6.46
N ARG A 162 -10.01 0.78 6.44
CA ARG A 162 -11.43 0.80 6.04
C ARG A 162 -11.57 0.29 4.60
N LYS A 163 -10.83 0.86 3.66
CA LYS A 163 -10.85 0.48 2.24
C LYS A 163 -10.37 -0.96 2.01
N ALA A 164 -9.29 -1.35 2.67
CA ALA A 164 -8.76 -2.71 2.58
C ALA A 164 -9.75 -3.76 3.11
N SER A 165 -10.52 -3.44 4.15
CA SER A 165 -11.55 -4.33 4.68
C SER A 165 -12.71 -4.59 3.69
N GLU A 166 -13.02 -3.62 2.82
CA GLU A 166 -14.02 -3.77 1.75
C GLU A 166 -13.52 -4.77 0.70
N PHE A 167 -12.24 -4.70 0.32
CA PHE A 167 -11.63 -5.64 -0.62
C PHE A 167 -11.63 -7.08 -0.08
N VAL A 168 -11.33 -7.25 1.21
CA VAL A 168 -11.32 -8.56 1.88
C VAL A 168 -12.74 -9.14 2.02
N LYS A 169 -13.76 -8.30 2.28
CA LYS A 169 -15.16 -8.75 2.34
C LYS A 169 -15.71 -9.13 0.97
N GLY A 170 -15.37 -8.39 -0.09
CA GLY A 170 -15.76 -8.68 -1.47
C GLY A 170 -15.11 -9.93 -2.07
N GLY A 171 -13.92 -10.31 -1.59
CA GLY A 171 -13.19 -11.52 -2.02
C GLY A 171 -13.69 -12.85 -1.46
N LYS A 172 -14.73 -12.87 -0.60
CA LYS A 172 -15.24 -14.09 0.05
C LYS A 172 -15.92 -15.12 -0.88
N THR A 173 -16.07 -14.87 -2.18
CA THR A 173 -16.80 -15.77 -3.11
C THR A 173 -15.91 -16.81 -3.81
N THR A 174 -14.56 -16.77 -3.74
CA THR A 174 -13.71 -17.72 -4.49
C THR A 174 -12.66 -18.47 -3.67
N ALA A 175 -12.71 -18.41 -2.35
CA ALA A 175 -11.93 -19.35 -1.53
C ALA A 175 -12.66 -20.70 -1.43
N LYS A 176 -12.48 -21.55 -2.46
CA LYS A 176 -12.74 -22.99 -2.31
C LYS A 176 -11.94 -23.46 -1.09
N PRO A 177 -12.56 -24.11 -0.09
CA PRO A 177 -11.80 -24.65 1.03
C PRO A 177 -10.77 -25.62 0.45
N ALA A 178 -9.51 -25.46 0.83
CA ALA A 178 -8.49 -26.47 0.58
C ALA A 178 -8.92 -27.74 1.31
N ALA A 179 -9.66 -28.58 0.59
CA ALA A 179 -10.06 -29.90 1.01
C ALA A 179 -8.81 -30.79 1.01
N GLY A 180 -8.50 -31.35 2.18
CA GLY A 180 -8.00 -32.71 2.34
C GLY A 180 -6.61 -33.06 1.80
N ALA A 181 -5.67 -33.24 2.72
CA ALA A 181 -4.75 -34.39 2.71
C ALA A 181 -4.61 -34.83 4.18
N THR A 182 -5.55 -35.63 4.70
CA THR A 182 -5.56 -37.10 4.69
C THR A 182 -4.28 -37.72 5.26
N THR A 183 -4.41 -38.16 6.50
CA THR A 183 -3.82 -39.36 7.12
C THR A 183 -2.91 -40.24 6.24
N ALA A 184 -1.72 -40.56 6.75
CA ALA A 184 -1.15 -41.90 6.63
C ALA A 184 -0.29 -42.23 7.85
N LYS A 185 -0.70 -43.28 8.56
CA LYS A 185 0.00 -43.95 9.65
C LYS A 185 0.94 -45.00 9.03
N ALA A 186 2.16 -45.10 9.55
CA ALA A 186 2.89 -46.35 9.71
C ALA A 186 3.76 -46.22 10.95
#